data_AF-A0A958J465-F1
#
_entry.id   AF-A0A958J465-F1
#
_cell.length_a   1.000
_cell.length_b   1.000
_cell.length_c   1.000
_cell.angle_alpha   90.00
_cell.angle_beta   90.00
_cell.angle_gamma   90.00
#
_symmetry.space_group_name_H-M   'P 1'
#
loop_
_entity.id
_entity.type
_entity.pdbx_description
1 polymer ?
#
loop_
_entity_poly.entity_id
_entity_poly.type
_entity_poly.pdbx_seq_one_letter_code
_entity_poly.pdbx_strand_id
1 'polypeptide(L)'
;MPLFACLCILGCATSTRFNHALIGRLSNRGPIALSSSNPYLAANLLLAKEIERSPELKGFISYRGAPQALEIRSEALAPLNMYLYYPEQRERYLLEEADESWFIAMPEKIPTDELKAIVQLTRNVSDNPKLLTSDDSEPESIKARAPTQDTRRRQALAQTPFSSPADGGLGTQADKAAKIRPADTTPQFVHRKQIRDAGNVEEARLKEIIKKSPSHSAEVTSKGDLVHYVTYEGESLSMIARWYTLDGKNAARLGRINELADPNQLSLGDTIIVPSYLVRNTKRLSEKGLRELASLREDAHSER
;
A
#
# COMPACT_ATOMS: atom_id res chain seq x y z
N MET A 1 -57.02 -6.32 21.52
CA MET A 1 -55.99 -5.34 21.10
C MET A 1 -54.85 -6.14 20.46
N PRO A 2 -54.60 -6.02 19.15
CA PRO A 2 -53.61 -6.86 18.50
C PRO A 2 -52.19 -6.31 18.75
N LEU A 3 -51.31 -7.18 19.25
CA LEU A 3 -49.86 -6.97 19.32
C LEU A 3 -49.31 -6.97 17.88
N PHE A 4 -48.89 -5.82 17.39
CA PHE A 4 -48.12 -5.73 16.15
C PHE A 4 -46.66 -6.08 16.47
N ALA A 5 -46.27 -7.31 16.18
CA ALA A 5 -44.86 -7.72 16.17
C ALA A 5 -44.17 -7.04 14.98
N CYS A 6 -43.39 -6.00 15.26
CA CYS A 6 -42.57 -5.32 14.27
C CYS A 6 -41.39 -6.23 13.91
N LEU A 7 -41.48 -6.89 12.76
CA LEU A 7 -40.44 -7.73 12.19
C LEU A 7 -39.35 -6.82 11.60
N CYS A 8 -38.32 -6.50 12.40
CA CYS A 8 -37.14 -5.79 11.91
C CYS A 8 -36.37 -6.71 10.95
N ILE A 9 -36.61 -6.54 9.64
CA ILE A 9 -35.81 -7.17 8.60
C ILE A 9 -34.46 -6.46 8.59
N LEU A 10 -33.50 -7.00 9.34
CA LEU A 10 -32.10 -6.60 9.32
C LEU A 10 -31.51 -7.02 7.96
N GLY A 11 -31.66 -6.15 6.96
CA GLY A 11 -30.92 -6.25 5.72
C GLY A 11 -29.45 -5.95 5.99
N CYS A 12 -28.63 -6.99 6.16
CA CYS A 12 -27.19 -6.85 6.20
C CYS A 12 -26.67 -6.49 4.80
N ALA A 13 -26.67 -5.20 4.47
CA ALA A 13 -25.91 -4.71 3.32
C ALA A 13 -24.42 -4.86 3.65
N THR A 14 -23.78 -5.89 3.11
CA THR A 14 -22.34 -6.08 3.16
C THR A 14 -21.68 -5.08 2.21
N SER A 15 -21.58 -3.82 2.64
CA SER A 15 -20.76 -2.80 1.98
C SER A 15 -19.30 -3.31 1.91
N THR A 16 -18.73 -3.26 0.71
CA THR A 16 -17.38 -3.72 0.38
C THR A 16 -16.33 -2.81 1.01
N ARG A 17 -15.91 -3.19 2.22
CA ARG A 17 -14.98 -2.53 3.16
C ARG A 17 -13.50 -2.47 2.73
N PHE A 18 -13.18 -2.05 1.51
CA PHE A 18 -11.79 -2.13 1.00
C PHE A 18 -10.86 -0.95 1.31
N ASN A 19 -11.17 -0.06 2.29
CA ASN A 19 -10.28 1.05 2.68
C ASN A 19 -10.08 1.27 4.19
N HIS A 20 -10.55 0.37 5.05
CA HIS A 20 -10.48 0.58 6.51
C HIS A 20 -9.07 0.87 7.04
N ALA A 21 -8.02 0.32 6.42
CA ALA A 21 -6.65 0.52 6.88
C ALA A 21 -6.19 1.99 6.74
N LEU A 22 -6.39 2.60 5.56
CA LEU A 22 -6.02 4.00 5.33
C LEU A 22 -6.91 4.95 6.12
N ILE A 23 -8.23 4.70 6.11
CA ILE A 23 -9.19 5.51 6.87
C ILE A 23 -8.86 5.47 8.36
N GLY A 24 -8.64 4.30 8.96
CA GLY A 24 -8.30 4.18 10.38
C GLY A 24 -7.01 4.90 10.76
N ARG A 25 -6.04 4.97 9.84
CA ARG A 25 -4.76 5.67 10.05
C ARG A 25 -4.87 7.18 9.94
N LEU A 26 -5.77 7.67 9.10
CA LEU A 26 -5.93 9.10 8.84
C LEU A 26 -7.05 9.71 9.69
N SER A 27 -7.98 8.89 10.19
CA SER A 27 -9.12 9.32 10.99
C SER A 27 -8.68 10.01 12.28
N ASN A 28 -9.36 11.11 12.59
CA ASN A 28 -9.25 11.86 13.84
C ASN A 28 -7.82 12.37 14.14
N ARG A 29 -7.00 12.58 13.11
CA ARG A 29 -5.64 13.16 13.23
C ARG A 29 -5.57 14.66 12.98
N GLY A 30 -6.70 15.29 12.65
CA GLY A 30 -6.77 16.68 12.18
C GLY A 30 -6.38 16.81 10.70
N PRO A 31 -6.16 18.04 10.21
CA PRO A 31 -5.78 18.30 8.83
C PRO A 31 -4.42 17.70 8.46
N ILE A 32 -4.36 17.06 7.29
CA ILE A 32 -3.17 16.42 6.72
C ILE A 32 -2.94 17.02 5.33
N ALA A 33 -1.75 17.57 5.09
CA ALA A 33 -1.40 18.13 3.79
C ALA A 33 -1.31 17.04 2.73
N LEU A 34 -1.77 17.37 1.53
CA LEU A 34 -1.56 16.57 0.33
C LEU A 34 -0.22 16.97 -0.30
N SER A 35 0.51 15.99 -0.84
CA SER A 35 1.84 16.23 -1.41
C SER A 35 1.76 16.47 -2.92
N SER A 36 2.46 17.48 -3.42
CA SER A 36 2.67 17.69 -4.86
C SER A 36 3.79 16.81 -5.44
N SER A 37 4.73 16.39 -4.59
CA SER A 37 5.92 15.64 -5.02
C SER A 37 5.78 14.13 -4.83
N ASN A 38 4.99 13.68 -3.84
CA ASN A 38 4.78 12.27 -3.53
C ASN A 38 3.30 11.88 -3.68
N PRO A 39 2.92 11.27 -4.81
CA PRO A 39 1.55 10.87 -5.04
C PRO A 39 1.12 9.66 -4.19
N TYR A 40 2.06 9.03 -3.49
CA TYR A 40 1.81 7.88 -2.64
C TYR A 40 1.78 8.22 -1.15
N LEU A 41 1.71 9.52 -0.81
CA LEU A 41 1.38 9.91 0.55
C LEU A 41 0.01 9.32 0.90
N ALA A 42 -0.18 8.81 2.12
CA ALA A 42 -1.42 8.12 2.51
C ALA A 42 -2.69 8.96 2.24
N ALA A 43 -2.61 10.27 2.47
CA ALA A 43 -3.68 11.21 2.15
C ALA A 43 -3.96 11.29 0.64
N ASN A 44 -2.92 11.38 -0.20
CA ASN A 44 -3.06 11.37 -1.66
C ASN A 44 -3.66 10.07 -2.16
N LEU A 45 -3.20 8.92 -1.63
CA LEU A 45 -3.70 7.60 -2.01
C LEU A 45 -5.17 7.43 -1.64
N LEU A 46 -5.56 7.86 -0.44
CA LEU A 46 -6.96 7.83 -0.05
C LEU A 46 -7.80 8.69 -0.98
N LEU A 47 -7.44 9.96 -1.17
CA LEU A 47 -8.23 10.87 -2.00
C LEU A 47 -8.33 10.36 -3.45
N ALA A 48 -7.22 9.87 -4.02
CA ALA A 48 -7.21 9.24 -5.34
C ALA A 48 -8.20 8.08 -5.44
N LYS A 49 -8.21 7.17 -4.46
CA LYS A 49 -9.10 6.02 -4.45
C LYS A 49 -10.57 6.41 -4.26
N GLU A 50 -10.84 7.43 -3.43
CA GLU A 50 -12.21 7.94 -3.27
C GLU A 50 -12.70 8.70 -4.52
N ILE A 51 -11.81 9.37 -5.26
CA ILE A 51 -12.11 9.96 -6.57
C ILE A 51 -12.48 8.87 -7.59
N GLU A 52 -11.79 7.74 -7.59
CA GLU A 52 -12.12 6.62 -8.50
C GLU A 52 -13.47 5.98 -8.14
N ARG A 53 -13.81 5.95 -6.85
CA ARG A 53 -15.06 5.36 -6.34
C ARG A 53 -16.27 6.25 -6.58
N SER A 54 -16.13 7.57 -6.43
CA SER A 54 -17.26 8.52 -6.49
C SER A 54 -17.17 9.44 -7.71
N PRO A 55 -18.07 9.29 -8.70
CA PRO A 55 -18.16 10.19 -9.84
C PRO A 55 -18.41 11.65 -9.43
N GLU A 56 -19.17 11.89 -8.37
CA GLU A 56 -19.45 13.21 -7.81
C GLU A 56 -18.16 13.86 -7.29
N LEU A 57 -17.37 13.12 -6.50
CA LEU A 57 -16.07 13.59 -6.02
C LEU A 57 -15.10 13.82 -7.17
N LYS A 58 -15.05 12.93 -8.15
CA LYS A 58 -14.23 13.09 -9.37
C LYS A 58 -14.58 14.37 -10.11
N GLY A 59 -15.87 14.61 -10.37
CA GLY A 59 -16.36 15.82 -11.02
C GLY A 59 -16.03 17.08 -10.24
N PHE A 60 -16.22 17.04 -8.91
CA PHE A 60 -15.89 18.15 -8.02
C PHE A 60 -14.40 18.49 -8.04
N ILE A 61 -13.51 17.52 -7.87
CA ILE A 61 -12.06 17.73 -7.88
C ILE A 61 -11.58 18.19 -9.26
N SER A 62 -12.19 17.69 -10.35
CA SER A 62 -11.86 18.12 -11.71
C SER A 62 -12.24 19.58 -11.97
N TYR A 63 -13.37 20.04 -11.41
CA TYR A 63 -13.84 21.41 -11.55
C TYR A 63 -13.12 22.38 -10.61
N ARG A 64 -12.97 22.00 -9.34
CA ARG A 64 -12.45 22.86 -8.27
C ARG A 64 -10.93 22.83 -8.14
N GLY A 65 -10.30 21.74 -8.53
CA GLY A 65 -8.89 21.43 -8.26
C GLY A 65 -8.71 20.58 -7.00
N ALA A 66 -7.55 19.94 -6.91
CA ALA A 66 -7.18 19.14 -5.74
C ALA A 66 -6.98 20.06 -4.50
N PRO A 67 -7.55 19.70 -3.34
CA PRO A 67 -7.38 20.47 -2.11
C PRO A 67 -5.95 20.39 -1.60
N GLN A 68 -5.48 21.39 -0.84
CA GLN A 68 -4.11 21.40 -0.30
C GLN A 68 -3.97 20.53 0.96
N ALA A 69 -5.07 20.29 1.67
CA ALA A 69 -5.10 19.39 2.83
C ALA A 69 -6.46 18.67 2.92
N LEU A 70 -6.48 17.53 3.62
CA LEU A 70 -7.69 16.80 3.95
C LEU A 70 -7.72 16.40 5.43
N GLU A 71 -8.90 16.23 5.99
CA GLU A 71 -9.11 15.63 7.30
C GLU A 71 -10.20 14.59 7.21
N ILE A 72 -10.04 13.50 7.96
CA ILE A 72 -11.07 12.48 8.09
C ILE A 72 -11.54 12.43 9.53
N ARG A 73 -12.86 12.48 9.73
CA ARG A 73 -13.49 12.25 11.01
C ARG A 73 -14.33 10.99 10.93
N SER A 74 -14.04 10.08 11.85
CA SER A 74 -14.79 8.83 11.99
C SER A 74 -15.25 8.75 13.44
N GLU A 75 -16.57 8.77 13.62
CA GLU A 75 -17.23 8.64 14.91
C GLU A 75 -18.00 7.33 14.95
N ALA A 76 -18.13 6.74 16.14
CA ALA A 76 -18.89 5.52 16.30
C ALA A 76 -20.37 5.78 15.97
N LEU A 77 -20.94 4.99 15.05
CA LEU A 77 -22.34 5.08 14.61
C LEU A 77 -22.70 6.33 13.78
N ALA A 78 -21.72 7.13 13.37
CA ALA A 78 -21.91 8.24 12.43
C ALA A 78 -21.39 7.87 11.03
N PRO A 79 -21.87 8.53 9.96
CA PRO A 79 -21.24 8.43 8.65
C PRO A 79 -19.78 8.92 8.70
N LEU A 80 -18.98 8.45 7.74
CA LEU A 80 -17.61 8.93 7.58
C LEU A 80 -17.64 10.34 7.00
N ASN A 81 -16.97 11.27 7.67
CA ASN A 81 -16.88 12.66 7.24
C ASN A 81 -15.45 12.95 6.75
N MET A 82 -15.34 13.56 5.58
CA MET A 82 -14.08 14.03 5.01
C MET A 82 -14.16 15.54 4.79
N TYR A 83 -13.16 16.29 5.26
CA TYR A 83 -13.04 17.72 5.00
C TYR A 83 -11.95 17.96 3.97
N LEU A 84 -12.26 18.71 2.92
CA LEU A 84 -11.31 19.16 1.91
C LEU A 84 -11.00 20.63 2.13
N TYR A 85 -9.72 20.97 2.36
CA TYR A 85 -9.28 22.32 2.70
C TYR A 85 -8.67 23.06 1.51
N TYR A 86 -9.15 24.28 1.30
CA TYR A 86 -8.72 25.22 0.28
C TYR A 86 -8.25 26.52 0.97
N PRO A 87 -7.06 26.52 1.61
CA PRO A 87 -6.59 27.62 2.47
C PRO A 87 -6.42 28.96 1.74
N GLU A 88 -6.10 28.95 0.44
CA GLU A 88 -6.00 30.18 -0.37
C GLU A 88 -7.34 30.91 -0.46
N GLN A 89 -8.42 30.14 -0.63
CA GLN A 89 -9.80 30.62 -0.69
C GLN A 89 -10.40 30.81 0.72
N ARG A 90 -9.72 30.32 1.77
CA ARG A 90 -10.21 30.26 3.16
C ARG A 90 -11.52 29.48 3.31
N GLU A 91 -11.69 28.46 2.46
CA GLU A 91 -12.89 27.64 2.38
C GLU A 91 -12.55 26.17 2.64
N ARG A 92 -13.49 25.44 3.23
CA ARG A 92 -13.46 23.97 3.31
C ARG A 92 -14.79 23.39 2.85
N TYR A 93 -14.75 22.16 2.37
CA TYR A 93 -15.94 21.40 2.00
C TYR A 93 -16.06 20.19 2.92
N LEU A 94 -17.26 19.95 3.44
CA LEU A 94 -17.60 18.73 4.15
C LEU A 94 -18.17 17.72 3.16
N LEU A 95 -17.61 16.52 3.18
CA LEU A 95 -18.06 15.38 2.41
C LEU A 95 -18.57 14.33 3.39
N GLU A 96 -19.80 13.88 3.20
CA GLU A 96 -20.41 12.82 4.01
C GLU A 96 -20.56 11.56 3.16
N GLU A 97 -20.07 10.42 3.63
CA GLU A 97 -20.22 9.14 2.92
C GLU A 97 -21.68 8.65 3.00
N ALA A 98 -22.32 8.48 1.84
CA ALA A 98 -23.68 7.97 1.72
C ALA A 98 -23.82 7.13 0.45
N ASP A 99 -24.43 5.95 0.56
CA ASP A 99 -24.74 5.05 -0.57
C ASP A 99 -23.56 4.81 -1.54
N GLU A 100 -22.38 4.57 -0.97
CA GLU A 100 -21.12 4.34 -1.71
C GLU A 100 -20.56 5.53 -2.49
N SER A 101 -21.16 6.72 -2.33
CA SER A 101 -20.64 7.97 -2.87
C SER A 101 -20.46 9.03 -1.77
N TRP A 102 -20.04 10.22 -2.18
CA TRP A 102 -19.80 11.36 -1.32
C TRP A 102 -20.85 12.45 -1.58
N PHE A 103 -21.60 12.81 -0.54
CA PHE A 103 -22.42 14.02 -0.56
C PHE A 103 -21.53 15.22 -0.20
N ILE A 104 -21.40 16.17 -1.12
CA ILE A 104 -20.53 17.34 -0.96
C ILE A 104 -21.38 18.53 -0.50
N ALA A 105 -21.16 18.96 0.75
CA ALA A 105 -21.80 20.15 1.30
C ALA A 105 -21.25 21.45 0.68
N MET A 106 -21.98 22.54 0.89
CA MET A 106 -21.57 23.89 0.46
C MET A 106 -20.27 24.34 1.17
N PRO A 107 -19.49 25.25 0.57
CA PRO A 107 -18.25 25.73 1.19
C PRO A 107 -18.52 26.42 2.53
N GLU A 108 -17.78 26.01 3.54
CA GLU A 108 -17.72 26.65 4.84
C GLU A 108 -16.45 27.50 4.96
N LYS A 109 -16.52 28.60 5.72
CA LYS A 109 -15.32 29.36 6.05
C LYS A 109 -14.47 28.58 7.05
N ILE A 110 -13.16 28.49 6.79
CA ILE A 110 -12.21 27.90 7.74
C ILE A 110 -12.08 28.82 8.96
N PRO A 111 -12.25 28.32 10.20
CA PRO A 111 -11.96 29.06 11.41
C PRO A 111 -10.55 29.68 11.41
N THR A 112 -10.37 30.86 12.00
CA THR A 112 -9.11 31.62 11.85
C THR A 112 -7.91 30.94 12.50
N ASP A 113 -8.13 30.27 13.63
CA ASP A 113 -7.17 29.44 14.34
C ASP A 113 -6.77 28.21 13.52
N GLU A 114 -7.75 27.51 12.96
CA GLU A 114 -7.57 26.34 12.09
C GLU A 114 -6.83 26.69 10.79
N LEU A 115 -7.20 27.83 10.16
CA LEU A 115 -6.56 28.33 8.95
C LEU A 115 -5.05 28.56 9.14
N LYS A 116 -4.64 29.11 10.30
CA LYS A 116 -3.21 29.31 10.60
C LYS A 116 -2.46 27.99 10.65
N ALA A 117 -3.04 26.97 11.27
CA ALA A 117 -2.43 25.64 11.35
C ALA A 117 -2.30 25.01 9.96
N ILE A 118 -3.36 25.09 9.15
CA ILE A 118 -3.37 24.53 7.78
C ILE A 118 -2.35 25.26 6.89
N VAL A 119 -2.31 26.59 6.91
CA VAL A 119 -1.33 27.37 6.12
C VAL A 119 0.10 27.03 6.51
N GLN A 120 0.37 26.81 7.81
CA GLN A 120 1.69 26.36 8.25
C GLN A 120 2.02 24.95 7.74
N LEU A 121 1.04 24.04 7.80
CA LEU A 121 1.18 22.66 7.33
C LEU A 121 1.44 22.58 5.82
N THR A 122 0.76 23.42 5.02
CA THR A 122 0.84 23.40 3.55
C THR A 122 1.91 24.34 2.99
N ARG A 123 2.68 25.04 3.82
CA ARG A 123 3.66 26.06 3.37
C ARG A 123 4.69 25.52 2.37
N ASN A 124 5.01 24.23 2.46
CA ASN A 124 5.99 23.56 1.58
C ASN A 124 5.35 22.88 0.36
N VAL A 125 4.03 22.96 0.22
CA VAL A 125 3.27 22.42 -0.91
C VAL A 125 2.96 23.61 -1.82
N SER A 126 3.89 24.00 -2.68
CA SER A 126 3.69 25.15 -3.59
C SER A 126 2.82 24.83 -4.80
N ASP A 127 2.70 23.55 -5.12
CA ASP A 127 2.11 23.09 -6.37
C ASP A 127 0.84 22.27 -6.11
N ASN A 128 0.02 22.11 -7.14
CA ASN A 128 -1.15 21.24 -7.08
C ASN A 128 -0.74 19.82 -6.65
N PRO A 129 -1.42 19.23 -5.65
CA PRO A 129 -1.13 17.88 -5.22
C PRO A 129 -1.22 16.88 -6.37
N LYS A 130 -0.26 15.95 -6.40
CA LYS A 130 -0.21 14.91 -7.42
C LYS A 130 -1.05 13.74 -6.94
N LEU A 131 -2.22 13.55 -7.52
CA LEU A 131 -3.08 12.40 -7.26
C LEU A 131 -2.79 11.32 -8.29
N LEU A 132 -2.76 10.05 -7.87
CA LEU A 132 -2.70 8.94 -8.82
C LEU A 132 -4.08 8.80 -9.43
N THR A 133 -4.25 9.12 -10.71
CA THR A 133 -5.46 8.73 -11.42
C THR A 133 -5.15 7.52 -12.29
N SER A 134 -6.11 6.61 -12.45
CA SER A 134 -6.00 5.48 -13.37
C SER A 134 -5.51 5.89 -14.78
N ASP A 135 -5.84 7.11 -15.20
CA ASP A 135 -5.50 7.65 -16.51
C ASP A 135 -3.99 7.98 -16.68
N ASP A 136 -3.26 8.15 -15.57
CA ASP A 136 -1.81 8.45 -15.58
C ASP A 136 -0.93 7.20 -15.74
N SER A 137 -1.52 6.00 -15.67
CA SER A 137 -0.79 4.74 -15.69
C SER A 137 -0.50 4.20 -17.10
N GLU A 138 -1.04 4.82 -18.15
CA GLU A 138 -0.59 4.55 -19.51
C GLU A 138 0.57 5.49 -19.88
N PRO A 139 1.79 4.98 -20.11
CA PRO A 139 2.86 5.81 -20.66
C PRO A 139 2.39 6.35 -22.02
N GLU A 140 2.45 7.68 -22.19
CA GLU A 140 2.08 8.39 -23.43
C GLU A 140 2.71 7.80 -24.70
N SER A 141 3.75 6.97 -24.57
CA SER A 141 4.40 6.24 -25.67
C SER A 141 3.49 5.27 -26.44
N ILE A 142 2.25 4.97 -26.00
CA ILE A 142 1.36 4.02 -26.69
C ILE A 142 0.23 4.72 -27.49
N LYS A 143 -0.05 6.01 -27.27
CA LYS A 143 -1.19 6.70 -27.93
C LYS A 143 -1.00 7.07 -29.42
N ALA A 144 -0.02 6.49 -30.12
CA ALA A 144 0.25 6.78 -31.54
C ALA A 144 0.19 5.56 -32.50
N ARG A 145 -0.65 4.54 -32.22
CA ARG A 145 -0.98 3.53 -33.24
C ARG A 145 -2.47 3.19 -33.25
N ALA A 146 -3.15 3.68 -34.27
CA ALA A 146 -4.51 3.27 -34.60
C ALA A 146 -4.57 1.72 -34.75
N PRO A 147 -5.64 1.07 -34.24
CA PRO A 147 -5.76 -0.38 -34.31
C PRO A 147 -6.05 -0.83 -35.75
N THR A 148 -5.14 -1.62 -36.33
CA THR A 148 -5.38 -2.37 -37.57
C THR A 148 -6.35 -3.53 -37.29
N GLN A 149 -7.29 -3.78 -38.21
CA GLN A 149 -8.48 -4.66 -38.11
C GLN A 149 -8.25 -6.17 -37.82
N ASP A 150 -7.05 -6.62 -37.44
CA ASP A 150 -6.68 -8.04 -37.50
C ASP A 150 -7.00 -8.87 -36.23
N THR A 151 -7.52 -8.24 -35.16
CA THR A 151 -7.69 -8.93 -33.87
C THR A 151 -9.03 -9.66 -33.70
N ARG A 152 -9.98 -9.56 -34.65
CA ARG A 152 -11.31 -10.19 -34.53
C ARG A 152 -11.33 -11.71 -34.71
N ARG A 153 -10.23 -12.36 -35.13
CA ARG A 153 -10.27 -13.78 -35.53
C ARG A 153 -9.87 -14.80 -34.43
N ARG A 154 -9.46 -14.37 -33.24
CA ARG A 154 -8.90 -15.30 -32.22
C ARG A 154 -9.79 -15.63 -31.01
N GLN A 155 -11.02 -15.12 -30.93
CA GLN A 155 -11.90 -15.35 -29.76
C GLN A 155 -12.83 -16.57 -29.86
N ALA A 156 -12.64 -17.49 -30.82
CA ALA A 156 -13.60 -18.58 -31.05
C ALA A 156 -13.25 -19.98 -30.50
N LEU A 157 -12.12 -20.18 -29.79
CA LEU A 157 -11.69 -21.53 -29.39
C LEU A 157 -11.01 -21.54 -28.03
N ALA A 158 -11.78 -21.59 -26.93
CA ALA A 158 -11.35 -22.13 -25.64
C ALA A 158 -12.53 -22.26 -24.66
N GLN A 159 -13.31 -23.33 -24.79
CA GLN A 159 -14.14 -23.83 -23.70
C GLN A 159 -13.89 -25.34 -23.59
N THR A 160 -13.12 -25.74 -22.57
CA THR A 160 -13.07 -27.13 -22.11
C THR A 160 -13.42 -27.15 -20.63
N PRO A 161 -14.33 -28.05 -20.19
CA PRO A 161 -14.73 -28.17 -18.80
C PRO A 161 -13.67 -28.95 -17.99
N PHE A 162 -13.31 -28.43 -16.81
CA PHE A 162 -12.48 -29.10 -15.82
C PHE A 162 -13.35 -29.97 -14.91
N SER A 163 -13.08 -31.28 -14.89
CA SER A 163 -13.70 -32.24 -13.96
C SER A 163 -12.97 -32.22 -12.61
N SER A 164 -13.73 -32.12 -11.51
CA SER A 164 -13.24 -32.32 -10.14
C SER A 164 -13.11 -33.81 -9.80
N PRO A 165 -12.06 -34.24 -9.08
CA PRO A 165 -12.09 -35.46 -8.29
C PRO A 165 -12.33 -35.15 -6.80
N ALA A 166 -13.19 -35.96 -6.21
CA ALA A 166 -13.47 -36.05 -4.80
C ALA A 166 -12.45 -36.92 -4.04
N ASP A 167 -12.51 -36.78 -2.71
CA ASP A 167 -12.34 -37.80 -1.68
C ASP A 167 -10.94 -38.17 -1.12
N GLY A 168 -10.90 -38.25 0.21
CA GLY A 168 -10.14 -39.26 0.94
C GLY A 168 -9.05 -38.79 1.92
N GLY A 169 -9.29 -39.00 3.23
CA GLY A 169 -8.22 -39.44 4.14
C GLY A 169 -8.06 -38.71 5.48
N LEU A 170 -8.91 -39.04 6.46
CA LEU A 170 -8.58 -38.92 7.89
C LEU A 170 -7.58 -40.04 8.25
N GLY A 171 -6.39 -39.68 8.74
CA GLY A 171 -5.38 -40.62 9.23
C GLY A 171 -4.88 -40.22 10.61
N THR A 172 -5.30 -40.97 11.62
CA THR A 172 -4.85 -40.94 13.01
C THR A 172 -3.59 -41.80 13.18
N GLN A 173 -2.48 -41.26 13.71
CA GLN A 173 -1.36 -42.02 14.32
C GLN A 173 -0.80 -41.17 15.47
N ALA A 174 -0.96 -41.50 16.75
CA ALA A 174 -0.47 -42.66 17.52
C ALA A 174 1.05 -42.61 17.80
N ASP A 175 1.33 -42.10 19.01
CA ASP A 175 2.46 -42.34 19.92
C ASP A 175 3.59 -43.27 19.47
N LYS A 176 4.81 -42.72 19.37
CA LYS A 176 6.05 -43.45 19.69
C LYS A 176 7.07 -42.54 20.37
N ALA A 177 7.17 -42.67 21.69
CA ALA A 177 8.26 -42.16 22.50
C ALA A 177 9.55 -42.95 22.20
N ALA A 178 10.48 -42.34 21.46
CA ALA A 178 11.80 -42.88 21.20
C ALA A 178 12.84 -42.32 22.20
N LYS A 179 13.50 -43.25 22.86
CA LYS A 179 14.55 -43.10 23.87
C LYS A 179 15.79 -42.40 23.28
N ILE A 180 16.05 -41.17 23.74
CA ILE A 180 17.21 -40.36 23.37
C ILE A 180 18.48 -41.01 23.93
N ARG A 181 19.39 -41.40 23.04
CA ARG A 181 20.81 -41.71 23.38
C ARG A 181 21.63 -40.43 23.19
N PRO A 182 22.58 -40.11 24.09
CA PRO A 182 23.51 -39.00 23.88
C PRO A 182 24.52 -39.39 22.80
N ALA A 183 24.43 -38.76 21.63
CA ALA A 183 25.41 -38.89 20.57
C ALA A 183 26.47 -37.80 20.74
N ASP A 184 27.70 -38.23 21.02
CA ASP A 184 28.93 -37.46 20.83
C ASP A 184 28.94 -36.90 19.40
N THR A 185 28.61 -35.62 19.26
CA THR A 185 28.59 -34.93 17.97
C THR A 185 29.70 -33.90 17.97
N THR A 186 30.89 -34.34 17.55
CA THR A 186 32.00 -33.45 17.21
C THR A 186 31.52 -32.47 16.13
N PRO A 187 31.54 -31.14 16.37
CA PRO A 187 31.10 -30.17 15.37
C PRO A 187 32.07 -30.22 14.18
N GLN A 188 31.63 -30.84 13.09
CA GLN A 188 32.35 -30.76 11.82
C GLN A 188 32.32 -29.30 11.35
N PHE A 189 33.50 -28.66 11.37
CA PHE A 189 33.75 -27.33 10.80
C PHE A 189 33.70 -27.40 9.27
N VAL A 190 32.51 -27.59 8.69
CA VAL A 190 32.34 -27.60 7.24
C VAL A 190 32.01 -26.18 6.75
N HIS A 191 32.96 -25.60 6.01
CA HIS A 191 32.76 -24.66 4.90
C HIS A 191 32.22 -23.22 5.19
N ARG A 192 33.05 -22.38 5.82
CA ARG A 192 32.83 -20.91 5.85
C ARG A 192 32.96 -20.23 4.48
N LYS A 193 33.61 -20.86 3.49
CA LYS A 193 33.94 -20.23 2.20
C LYS A 193 32.72 -20.11 1.27
N GLN A 194 31.85 -21.11 1.20
CA GLN A 194 30.69 -21.14 0.29
C GLN A 194 29.64 -20.06 0.61
N ILE A 195 29.49 -19.64 1.87
CA ILE A 195 28.50 -18.63 2.29
C ILE A 195 28.83 -17.23 1.75
N ARG A 196 30.13 -16.93 1.53
CA ARG A 196 30.55 -15.62 1.02
C ARG A 196 30.22 -15.43 -0.46
N ASP A 197 30.31 -16.49 -1.25
CA ASP A 197 30.11 -16.39 -2.70
C ASP A 197 28.63 -16.21 -3.06
N ALA A 198 27.72 -16.84 -2.32
CA ALA A 198 26.27 -16.71 -2.54
C ALA A 198 25.74 -15.27 -2.30
N GLY A 199 26.26 -14.56 -1.29
CA GLY A 199 25.83 -13.19 -0.99
C GLY A 199 26.13 -12.20 -2.12
N ASN A 200 27.28 -12.38 -2.79
CA ASN A 200 27.67 -11.53 -3.91
C ASN A 200 26.75 -11.70 -5.13
N VAL A 201 26.22 -12.91 -5.35
CA VAL A 201 25.31 -13.20 -6.48
C VAL A 201 23.94 -12.57 -6.26
N GLU A 202 23.37 -12.69 -5.06
CA GLU A 202 22.07 -12.05 -4.73
C GLU A 202 22.17 -10.53 -4.85
N GLU A 203 23.22 -9.92 -4.30
CA GLU A 203 23.44 -8.47 -4.39
C GLU A 203 23.55 -7.99 -5.85
N ALA A 204 24.26 -8.73 -6.72
CA ALA A 204 24.37 -8.40 -8.13
C ALA A 204 23.01 -8.46 -8.85
N ARG A 205 22.20 -9.49 -8.59
CA ARG A 205 20.83 -9.59 -9.15
C ARG A 205 19.95 -8.43 -8.69
N LEU A 206 19.99 -8.08 -7.40
CA LEU A 206 19.24 -6.95 -6.85
C LEU A 206 19.61 -5.62 -7.53
N LYS A 207 20.91 -5.36 -7.75
CA LYS A 207 21.37 -4.16 -8.46
C LYS A 207 20.81 -4.08 -9.88
N GLU A 208 20.75 -5.20 -10.60
CA GLU A 208 20.17 -5.25 -11.95
C GLU A 208 18.65 -4.97 -11.95
N ILE A 209 17.91 -5.52 -10.99
CA ILE A 209 16.47 -5.23 -10.80
C ILE A 209 16.25 -3.73 -10.54
N ILE A 210 17.02 -3.15 -9.62
CA ILE A 210 16.94 -1.73 -9.25
C ILE A 210 17.31 -0.82 -10.43
N LYS A 211 18.29 -1.22 -11.24
CA LYS A 211 18.68 -0.48 -12.44
C LYS A 211 17.54 -0.41 -13.46
N LYS A 212 16.79 -1.50 -13.64
CA LYS A 212 15.65 -1.61 -14.58
C LYS A 212 14.35 -0.99 -14.08
N SER A 213 14.24 -0.72 -12.78
CA SER A 213 13.02 -0.21 -12.16
C SER A 213 12.84 1.31 -12.37
N PRO A 214 11.57 1.79 -12.44
CA PRO A 214 11.26 3.21 -12.67
C PRO A 214 11.90 4.12 -11.61
N SER A 215 12.29 5.33 -12.04
CA SER A 215 13.25 6.18 -11.33
C SER A 215 12.63 7.18 -10.34
N HIS A 216 11.59 6.79 -9.60
CA HIS A 216 11.11 7.64 -8.50
C HIS A 216 12.02 7.46 -7.29
N SER A 217 12.51 8.55 -6.72
CA SER A 217 13.27 8.50 -5.47
C SER A 217 12.32 8.35 -4.28
N ALA A 218 12.73 7.58 -3.28
CA ALA A 218 12.04 7.53 -2.01
C ALA A 218 12.26 8.85 -1.24
N GLU A 219 11.34 9.13 -0.32
CA GLU A 219 11.46 10.32 0.53
C GLU A 219 12.59 10.18 1.54
N VAL A 220 13.15 11.31 1.94
CA VAL A 220 14.24 11.39 2.90
C VAL A 220 13.88 12.42 3.95
N THR A 221 14.01 12.05 5.22
CA THR A 221 13.82 12.96 6.36
C THR A 221 14.91 14.03 6.41
N SER A 222 14.72 15.07 7.22
CA SER A 222 15.75 16.07 7.49
C SER A 222 17.04 15.49 8.10
N LYS A 223 16.97 14.29 8.70
CA LYS A 223 18.12 13.56 9.26
C LYS A 223 18.85 12.72 8.21
N GLY A 224 18.34 12.65 6.98
CA GLY A 224 18.88 11.79 5.92
C GLY A 224 18.35 10.36 5.92
N ASP A 225 17.48 9.99 6.86
CA ASP A 225 16.86 8.66 6.88
C ASP A 225 15.82 8.54 5.78
N LEU A 226 15.78 7.40 5.09
CA LEU A 226 14.84 7.14 4.02
C LEU A 226 13.50 6.71 4.59
N VAL A 227 12.42 7.30 4.08
CA VAL A 227 11.04 6.99 4.45
C VAL A 227 10.40 6.19 3.33
N HIS A 228 9.92 4.99 3.67
CA HIS A 228 9.16 4.15 2.75
C HIS A 228 7.75 3.97 3.27
N TYR A 229 6.78 4.21 2.38
CA TYR A 229 5.37 3.93 2.64
C TYR A 229 5.00 2.62 1.96
N VAL A 230 4.36 1.72 2.70
CA VAL A 230 3.87 0.45 2.18
C VAL A 230 2.74 0.73 1.19
N THR A 231 3.01 0.52 -0.09
CA THR A 231 2.13 0.97 -1.19
C THR A 231 1.37 -0.15 -1.86
N TYR A 232 1.93 -1.36 -1.88
CA TYR A 232 1.37 -2.50 -2.57
C TYR A 232 1.04 -3.63 -1.60
N GLU A 233 0.01 -4.40 -1.92
CA GLU A 233 -0.31 -5.60 -1.18
C GLU A 233 0.80 -6.65 -1.33
N GLY A 234 1.10 -7.36 -0.24
CA GLY A 234 2.16 -8.38 -0.22
C GLY A 234 3.57 -7.85 -0.02
N GLU A 235 3.76 -6.52 0.10
CA GLU A 235 5.02 -5.97 0.59
C GLU A 235 5.36 -6.53 1.98
N SER A 236 6.62 -6.92 2.17
CA SER A 236 7.12 -7.41 3.45
C SER A 236 8.37 -6.66 3.86
N LEU A 237 8.66 -6.64 5.16
CA LEU A 237 9.85 -5.96 5.67
C LEU A 237 11.15 -6.55 5.11
N SER A 238 11.15 -7.85 4.78
CA SER A 238 12.29 -8.51 4.12
C SER A 238 12.55 -8.00 2.71
N MET A 239 11.49 -7.74 1.93
CA MET A 239 11.59 -7.17 0.58
C MET A 239 12.06 -5.71 0.66
N ILE A 240 11.50 -4.93 1.58
CA ILE A 240 11.91 -3.55 1.84
C ILE A 240 13.39 -3.49 2.24
N ALA A 241 13.83 -4.36 3.15
CA ALA A 241 15.23 -4.47 3.56
C ALA A 241 16.15 -4.80 2.39
N ARG A 242 15.82 -5.81 1.58
CA ARG A 242 16.58 -6.15 0.36
C ARG A 242 16.65 -4.98 -0.61
N TRP A 243 15.53 -4.30 -0.82
CA TRP A 243 15.45 -3.23 -1.80
C TRP A 243 16.32 -2.02 -1.44
N TYR A 244 16.26 -1.56 -0.20
CA TYR A 244 16.95 -0.34 0.22
C TYR A 244 18.36 -0.59 0.74
N THR A 245 18.62 -1.76 1.34
CA THR A 245 19.92 -2.05 2.00
C THR A 245 20.75 -3.08 1.24
N LEU A 246 20.20 -3.69 0.18
CA LEU A 246 20.77 -4.83 -0.56
C LEU A 246 21.02 -6.08 0.28
N ASP A 247 20.49 -6.14 1.51
CA ASP A 247 20.60 -7.29 2.40
C ASP A 247 19.29 -7.55 3.16
N GLY A 248 18.64 -8.67 2.86
CA GLY A 248 17.41 -9.09 3.53
C GLY A 248 17.57 -9.37 5.02
N LYS A 249 18.79 -9.66 5.50
CA LYS A 249 19.06 -9.90 6.93
C LYS A 249 18.86 -8.65 7.78
N ASN A 250 18.88 -7.46 7.16
CA ASN A 250 18.57 -6.21 7.86
C ASN A 250 17.10 -6.08 8.26
N ALA A 251 16.18 -6.94 7.78
CA ALA A 251 14.77 -6.87 8.11
C ALA A 251 14.51 -6.90 9.63
N ALA A 252 15.13 -7.83 10.37
CA ALA A 252 14.98 -7.91 11.83
C ALA A 252 15.54 -6.67 12.55
N ARG A 253 16.55 -6.01 11.98
CA ARG A 253 17.07 -4.74 12.52
C ARG A 253 16.09 -3.60 12.25
N LEU A 254 15.54 -3.51 11.04
CA LEU A 254 14.54 -2.51 10.67
C LEU A 254 13.26 -2.66 11.51
N GLY A 255 12.82 -3.89 11.80
CA GLY A 255 11.61 -4.12 12.59
C GLY A 255 11.73 -3.59 14.01
N ARG A 256 12.91 -3.72 14.63
CA ARG A 256 13.20 -3.14 15.95
C ARG A 256 13.28 -1.62 15.93
N ILE A 257 13.87 -1.03 14.88
CA ILE A 257 13.97 0.45 14.73
C ILE A 257 12.58 1.08 14.57
N ASN A 258 11.68 0.39 13.87
CA ASN A 258 10.32 0.86 13.60
C ASN A 258 9.29 0.34 14.61
N GLU A 259 9.73 -0.30 15.70
CA GLU A 259 8.87 -0.81 16.78
C GLU A 259 7.70 -1.68 16.28
N LEU A 260 7.93 -2.47 15.22
CA LEU A 260 6.88 -3.28 14.62
C LEU A 260 6.55 -4.48 15.50
N ALA A 261 5.26 -4.65 15.80
CA ALA A 261 4.76 -5.80 16.57
C ALA A 261 5.01 -7.13 15.84
N ASP A 262 4.72 -7.18 14.54
CA ASP A 262 5.04 -8.32 13.67
C ASP A 262 5.71 -7.83 12.37
N PRO A 263 7.01 -8.08 12.17
CA PRO A 263 7.74 -7.73 10.95
C PRO A 263 7.19 -8.34 9.65
N ASN A 264 6.37 -9.38 9.74
CA ASN A 264 5.79 -10.05 8.57
C ASN A 264 4.39 -9.53 8.21
N GLN A 265 3.77 -8.70 9.06
CA GLN A 265 2.45 -8.13 8.84
C GLN A 265 2.56 -6.62 8.65
N LEU A 266 2.77 -6.21 7.40
CA LEU A 266 2.69 -4.82 7.00
C LEU A 266 1.33 -4.55 6.35
N SER A 267 0.72 -3.42 6.68
CA SER A 267 -0.53 -2.97 6.07
C SER A 267 -0.31 -1.73 5.21
N LEU A 268 -1.15 -1.55 4.19
CA LEU A 268 -1.07 -0.41 3.27
C LEU A 268 -1.06 0.94 4.01
N GLY A 269 -0.09 1.78 3.65
CA GLY A 269 0.20 3.06 4.28
C GLY A 269 1.17 3.00 5.46
N ASP A 270 1.71 1.82 5.80
CA ASP A 270 2.67 1.71 6.92
C ASP A 270 3.93 2.49 6.57
N THR A 271 4.48 3.18 7.56
CA THR A 271 5.70 3.98 7.36
C THR A 271 6.88 3.23 7.94
N ILE A 272 7.84 2.90 7.08
CA ILE A 272 9.09 2.24 7.42
C ILE A 272 10.24 3.21 7.24
N ILE A 273 10.91 3.52 8.34
CA ILE A 273 12.12 4.32 8.38
C ILE A 273 13.33 3.41 8.19
N VAL A 274 14.15 3.72 7.18
CA VAL A 274 15.42 3.06 6.90
C VAL A 274 16.54 4.04 7.23
N PRO A 275 17.32 3.80 8.30
CA PRO A 275 18.39 4.71 8.68
C PRO A 275 19.39 4.93 7.55
N SER A 276 19.84 6.17 7.38
CA SER A 276 20.76 6.60 6.32
C SER A 276 21.99 5.69 6.17
N TYR A 277 22.56 5.22 7.29
CA TYR A 277 23.75 4.36 7.29
C TYR A 277 23.50 2.92 6.78
N LEU A 278 22.25 2.49 6.63
CA LEU A 278 21.87 1.21 6.01
C LEU A 278 21.49 1.37 4.53
N VAL A 279 21.18 2.59 4.09
CA VAL A 279 20.69 2.84 2.73
C VAL A 279 21.81 2.63 1.71
N ARG A 280 21.53 1.77 0.74
CA ARG A 280 22.36 1.48 -0.44
C ARG A 280 21.68 1.86 -1.74
N ASN A 281 20.36 1.98 -1.72
CA ASN A 281 19.53 2.38 -2.85
C ASN A 281 18.50 3.40 -2.38
N THR A 282 18.35 4.50 -3.10
CA THR A 282 17.37 5.57 -2.80
C THR A 282 16.16 5.53 -3.72
N LYS A 283 16.14 4.66 -4.73
CA LYS A 283 14.96 4.50 -5.59
C LYS A 283 13.83 3.86 -4.80
N ARG A 284 12.61 4.34 -4.99
CA ARG A 284 11.40 3.79 -4.40
C ARG A 284 11.14 2.38 -4.92
N LEU A 285 10.69 1.49 -4.03
CA LEU A 285 10.19 0.17 -4.42
C LEU A 285 8.93 0.33 -5.28
N SER A 286 8.99 -0.17 -6.51
CA SER A 286 7.85 -0.17 -7.44
C SER A 286 7.18 -1.53 -7.46
N GLU A 287 5.93 -1.61 -7.95
CA GLU A 287 5.20 -2.87 -8.07
C GLU A 287 5.98 -3.92 -8.89
N LYS A 288 6.60 -3.49 -9.99
CA LYS A 288 7.45 -4.36 -10.81
C LYS A 288 8.63 -4.90 -10.00
N GLY A 289 9.32 -4.02 -9.25
CA GLY A 289 10.42 -4.40 -8.37
C GLY A 289 9.96 -5.40 -7.30
N LEU A 290 8.77 -5.21 -6.72
CA LEU A 290 8.18 -6.12 -5.75
C LEU A 290 7.94 -7.52 -6.34
N ARG A 291 7.35 -7.60 -7.54
CA ARG A 291 7.13 -8.88 -8.25
C ARG A 291 8.45 -9.60 -8.53
N GLU A 292 9.47 -8.88 -8.99
CA GLU A 292 10.81 -9.45 -9.23
C GLU A 292 11.52 -9.90 -7.94
N LEU A 293 11.31 -9.21 -6.81
CA LEU A 293 11.81 -9.66 -5.49
C LEU A 293 11.07 -10.90 -4.98
N ALA A 294 9.77 -11.00 -5.26
CA ALA A 294 8.97 -12.15 -4.86
C ALA A 294 9.44 -13.43 -5.58
N SER A 295 9.71 -13.37 -6.89
CA SER A 295 10.23 -14.52 -7.65
C SER A 295 11.58 -15.00 -7.14
N LEU A 296 12.47 -14.10 -6.69
CA LEU A 296 13.76 -14.50 -6.10
C LEU A 296 13.61 -15.36 -4.83
N ARG A 297 12.51 -15.22 -4.09
CA ARG A 297 12.26 -16.01 -2.88
C ARG A 297 11.85 -17.45 -3.24
N GLU A 298 11.09 -17.63 -4.30
CA GLU A 298 10.60 -18.93 -4.76
C GLU A 298 11.76 -19.80 -5.23
N ASP A 299 12.70 -19.23 -6.00
CA ASP A 299 13.92 -19.91 -6.46
C ASP A 299 14.71 -20.50 -5.29
N ALA A 300 14.86 -19.72 -4.19
CA ALA A 300 15.60 -20.13 -3.01
C ALA A 300 14.93 -21.26 -2.20
N HIS A 301 13.65 -21.54 -2.42
CA HIS A 301 12.94 -22.67 -1.79
C HIS A 301 12.93 -23.92 -2.68
N SER A 302 13.02 -23.78 -4.00
CA SER A 302 13.08 -24.92 -4.92
C SER A 302 14.42 -25.68 -4.90
N GLU A 303 15.49 -25.07 -4.39
CA GLU A 303 16.83 -25.68 -4.32
C GLU A 303 17.08 -26.50 -3.02
N ARG A 304 16.08 -26.63 -2.14
CA ARG A 304 16.16 -27.42 -0.90
C ARG A 304 15.35 -28.72 -1.02
#